data_AF-A0A179DI08-F1
#
_entry.id   AF-A0A179DI08-F1
#
_cell.length_a   1.000
_cell.length_b   1.000
_cell.length_c   1.000
_cell.angle_alpha   90.00
_cell.angle_beta   90.00
_cell.angle_gamma   90.00
#
_symmetry.space_group_name_H-M   'P 1'
#
loop_
_entity.id
_entity.type
_entity.pdbx_description
1 polymer ?
#
loop_
_entity_poly.entity_id
_entity_poly.type
_entity_poly.pdbx_seq_one_letter_code
_entity_poly.pdbx_strand_id
1 'polypeptide(L)' 'MIKTIIIPKDNHIDLIVPDNYIGKEIEILLYSKEEVTSEKSNKSMKDFWGKLSDTTSIDLQKQVVNGRDEWQKKFEN' A
#
# COMPACT_ATOMS: atom_id res chain seq x y z
N MET A 1 16.54 2.43 -8.45
CA MET A 1 16.10 2.23 -7.05
C MET A 1 16.68 0.90 -6.58
N ILE A 2 17.70 0.93 -5.72
CA ILE A 2 18.29 -0.29 -5.16
C ILE A 2 17.48 -0.64 -3.91
N LYS A 3 16.83 -1.80 -3.91
CA LYS A 3 16.13 -2.32 -2.73
C LYS A 3 17.01 -3.37 -2.07
N THR A 4 17.69 -2.98 -1.00
CA THR A 4 18.48 -3.92 -0.19
C THR A 4 17.60 -4.50 0.92
N ILE A 5 17.50 -5.82 0.99
CA ILE A 5 16.83 -6.52 2.10
C ILE A 5 17.93 -6.98 3.04
N ILE A 6 17.97 -6.40 4.24
CA ILE A 6 18.93 -6.75 5.28
C ILE A 6 18.20 -7.60 6.32
N ILE A 7 18.78 -8.76 6.67
CA ILE A 7 18.37 -9.57 7.81
C ILE A 7 19.51 -9.46 8.82
N PRO A 8 19.38 -8.63 9.87
CA PRO A 8 20.43 -8.48 10.86
C PRO A 8 20.65 -9.81 11.60
N LYS A 9 21.90 -10.26 11.66
CA LYS A 9 22.32 -11.44 12.45
C LYS A 9 22.83 -11.07 13.84
N ASP A 10 23.24 -9.82 14.00
CA ASP A 10 23.74 -9.20 15.22
C ASP A 10 23.17 -7.77 15.34
N ASN A 11 23.46 -7.10 16.45
CA ASN A 11 23.00 -5.73 16.74
C ASN A 11 23.77 -4.64 15.96
N HIS A 12 24.55 -4.99 14.93
CA HIS A 12 25.30 -4.05 14.11
C HIS A 12 25.06 -4.32 12.62
N ILE A 13 24.97 -3.24 11.83
CA ILE A 13 24.78 -3.28 10.37
C ILE A 13 25.80 -2.33 9.74
N ASP A 14 26.67 -2.87 8.91
CA ASP A 14 27.63 -2.09 8.12
C ASP A 14 27.12 -1.91 6.68
N LEU A 15 27.06 -0.67 6.22
CA LEU A 15 26.60 -0.29 4.89
C LEU A 15 27.76 0.32 4.10
N ILE A 16 28.16 -0.33 3.00
CA ILE A 16 29.14 0.21 2.06
C ILE A 16 28.39 0.94 0.94
N VAL A 17 28.60 2.25 0.84
CA VAL A 17 27.99 3.08 -0.21
C VAL A 17 28.76 2.92 -1.51
N PRO A 18 28.11 2.55 -2.63
CA PRO A 18 28.80 2.46 -3.92
C PRO A 18 29.24 3.84 -4.43
N ASP A 19 30.36 3.91 -5.13
CA ASP A 19 30.98 5.16 -5.61
C ASP A 19 30.01 6.06 -6.40
N ASN A 20 29.05 5.47 -7.11
CA ASN A 20 28.04 6.17 -7.90
C ASN A 20 27.05 7.04 -7.09
N TYR A 21 27.06 6.90 -5.76
CA TYR A 21 26.21 7.63 -4.83
C TYR A 21 26.97 8.68 -4.01
N ILE A 22 28.29 8.81 -4.20
CA ILE A 22 29.09 9.85 -3.56
C ILE A 22 28.62 11.23 -4.07
N GLY A 23 28.28 12.13 -3.16
CA GLY A 23 27.81 13.48 -3.47
C GLY A 23 26.31 13.61 -3.79
N LYS A 24 25.53 12.54 -3.62
CA LYS A 24 24.06 12.56 -3.78
C LYS A 24 23.38 12.44 -2.42
N GLU A 25 22.20 13.03 -2.30
CA GLU A 25 21.34 12.84 -1.12
C GLU A 25 20.77 11.41 -1.11
N ILE A 26 20.96 10.70 0.00
CA ILE A 26 20.51 9.32 0.18
C ILE A 26 19.63 9.28 1.42
N GLU A 27 18.35 8.94 1.23
CA GLU A 27 17.43 8.65 2.33
C GLU A 27 17.43 7.14 2.61
N ILE A 28 17.70 6.75 3.85
CA ILE A 28 17.70 5.34 4.29
C ILE A 28 16.58 5.15 5.30
N LEU A 29 15.56 4.36 4.93
CA LEU A 29 14.45 3.99 5.79
C LEU A 29 14.56 2.51 6.16
N LEU A 30 14.83 2.20 7.43
CA LEU A 30 14.80 0.83 7.95
C LEU A 30 13.49 0.61 8.71
N TYR A 31 12.79 -0.46 8.37
CA TYR A 31 11.60 -0.91 9.09
C TYR A 31 11.60 -2.42 9.19
N SER A 32 11.06 -2.95 10.29
CA SER A 32 10.86 -4.39 10.42
C SER A 32 9.81 -4.85 9.43
N LYS A 33 10.12 -5.89 8.65
CA LYS A 33 9.12 -6.49 7.75
C LYS A 33 7.96 -7.11 8.52
N GLU A 34 8.19 -7.53 9.76
CA GLU A 34 7.17 -8.13 10.62
C GLU A 34 6.15 -7.07 11.10
N GLU A 35 6.58 -5.82 11.30
CA GLU A 35 5.69 -4.70 11.64
C GLU A 35 4.79 -4.28 10.47
N VAL A 36 5.25 -4.48 9.22
CA VAL A 36 4.45 -4.15 8.01
C VAL A 36 3.35 -5.17 7.75
N THR A 37 3.44 -6.35 8.34
CA THR A 37 2.31 -7.28 8.46
C THR A 37 1.39 -6.90 9.61
N SER A 38 0.98 -5.62 9.71
CA SER A 38 -0.29 -5.35 10.38
C SER A 38 -1.37 -6.09 9.59
N GLU A 39 -2.10 -6.93 10.29
CA GLU A 39 -3.09 -7.86 9.74
C GLU A 39 -3.89 -7.19 8.63
N LYS A 40 -3.68 -7.59 7.38
CA LYS A 40 -4.61 -7.26 6.31
C LYS A 40 -5.91 -7.94 6.69
N SER A 41 -6.80 -7.21 7.34
CA SER A 41 -8.12 -7.71 7.63
C SER A 41 -8.74 -8.04 6.28
N ASN A 42 -8.93 -9.33 5.98
CA ASN A 42 -9.59 -9.83 4.78
C ASN A 42 -11.09 -9.52 4.87
N LYS A 43 -11.45 -8.26 5.11
CA LYS A 43 -12.83 -7.80 5.18
C LYS A 43 -13.33 -7.62 3.75
N SER A 44 -14.27 -8.47 3.38
CA SER A 44 -15.01 -8.33 2.14
C SER A 44 -16.07 -7.23 2.30
N MET A 45 -16.51 -6.61 1.20
CA MET A 45 -17.62 -5.64 1.23
C MET A 45 -18.89 -6.24 1.87
N LYS A 46 -19.04 -7.57 1.80
CA LYS A 46 -20.11 -8.34 2.47
C LYS A 46 -20.08 -8.20 4.00
N ASP A 47 -18.92 -8.00 4.61
CA ASP A 47 -18.78 -7.88 6.07
C ASP A 47 -19.25 -6.52 6.60
N PHE A 48 -19.49 -5.58 5.68
CA PHE A 48 -20.05 -4.25 5.95
C PHE A 48 -21.54 -4.16 5.63
N TRP A 49 -22.11 -5.15 4.93
CA TRP A 49 -23.55 -5.25 4.67
C TRP A 49 -24.32 -5.49 5.97
N GLY A 50 -25.34 -4.68 6.24
CA GLY A 50 -26.15 -4.75 7.47
C GLY A 50 -25.62 -3.97 8.69
N LYS A 51 -24.39 -3.42 8.62
CA LYS A 51 -23.88 -2.43 9.60
C LYS A 51 -24.12 -0.99 9.17
N LEU A 52 -24.23 -0.78 7.86
CA LEU A 52 -24.61 0.50 7.25
C LEU A 52 -26.13 0.50 7.07
N SER A 53 -26.78 1.65 7.28
CA SER A 53 -28.20 1.80 6.95
C SER A 53 -28.41 1.54 5.46
N ASP A 54 -29.57 0.99 5.10
CA ASP A 54 -29.89 0.60 3.71
C ASP A 54 -29.66 1.75 2.71
N THR A 55 -29.96 2.97 3.14
CA THR A 55 -29.73 4.21 2.37
C THR A 55 -28.26 4.46 2.06
N THR A 56 -27.38 4.34 3.05
CA THR A 56 -25.93 4.56 2.90
C THR A 56 -25.29 3.47 2.03
N SER A 57 -25.80 2.25 2.12
CA SER A 57 -25.32 1.12 1.30
C SER A 57 -25.64 1.32 -0.19
N ILE A 58 -26.86 1.78 -0.50
CA ILE A 58 -27.30 2.05 -1.87
C ILE A 58 -26.49 3.20 -2.49
N ASP A 59 -26.25 4.27 -1.73
CA ASP A 59 -25.51 5.43 -2.24
C ASP A 59 -24.03 5.12 -2.47
N LEU A 60 -23.41 4.32 -1.59
CA LEU A 60 -22.05 3.79 -1.80
C LEU A 60 -21.97 2.96 -3.08
N GLN A 61 -22.94 2.07 -3.30
CA GLN A 61 -22.96 1.23 -4.49
C GLN A 61 -23.09 2.07 -5.77
N LYS A 62 -23.94 3.10 -5.76
CA LYS A 62 -24.08 4.03 -6.90
C LYS A 62 -22.78 4.77 -7.19
N GLN A 63 -22.08 5.26 -6.17
CA GLN A 63 -20.79 5.95 -6.35
C GLN A 63 -19.72 5.03 -6.94
N VAL A 64 -19.64 3.78 -6.49
CA VAL A 64 -18.69 2.80 -7.02
C VAL A 64 -18.97 2.47 -8.49
N VAL A 65 -20.24 2.29 -8.86
CA VAL A 65 -20.65 2.04 -10.25
C VAL A 65 -20.34 3.24 -11.14
N ASN A 66 -20.70 4.46 -10.71
CA ASN A 66 -20.42 5.68 -11.46
C ASN A 66 -18.92 5.85 -11.70
N GLY A 67 -18.10 5.64 -10.68
CA GLY A 67 -16.64 5.67 -10.81
C GLY A 67 -16.16 4.65 -11.85
N ARG A 68 -16.57 3.38 -11.73
CA ARG A 68 -16.17 2.34 -12.70
C ARG A 68 -16.53 2.74 -14.14
N ASP A 69 -17.75 3.23 -14.35
CA ASP A 69 -18.24 3.56 -15.68
C ASP A 69 -17.54 4.80 -16.26
N GLU A 70 -17.17 5.79 -15.43
CA GLU A 70 -16.33 6.92 -15.83
C GLU A 70 -14.92 6.50 -16.25
N TRP A 71 -14.31 5.60 -15.49
CA TRP A 71 -12.99 5.05 -15.82
C TRP A 71 -13.03 4.22 -17.10
N GLN A 72 -14.09 3.45 -17.32
CA GLN A 72 -14.26 2.66 -18.53
C GLN A 72 -14.45 3.54 -19.78
N LYS A 73 -15.26 4.60 -19.67
CA LYS A 73 -15.41 5.60 -20.76
C LYS A 73 -14.10 6.31 -21.12
N LYS A 74 -13.21 6.52 -20.15
CA LYS A 74 -11.87 7.10 -20.41
C LYS A 74 -10.91 6.13 -21.09
N PHE A 75 -11.16 4.83 -21.00
CA PHE A 75 -10.32 3.80 -21.61
C PHE A 75 -10.77 3.42 -23.02
N GLU A 76 -12.05 3.66 -23.33
CA GLU A 76 -12.66 3.40 -24.64
C GLU A 76 -12.57 4.59 -25.61
N ASN A 77 -12.11 5.77 -25.14
CA ASN A 77 -11.78 6.97 -25.93
C ASN A 77 -10.27 7.13 -26.10
#